data_AF-A0A3C0MEE0-F1
#
_entry.id   AF-A0A3C0MEE0-F1
#
_cell.length_a   1.000
_cell.length_b   1.000
_cell.length_c   1.000
_cell.angle_alpha   90.00
_cell.angle_beta   90.00
_cell.angle_gamma   90.00
#
_symmetry.space_group_name_H-M   'P 1'
#
loop_
_entity.id
_entity.type
_entity.pdbx_description
1 polymer ?
#
loop_
_entity_poly.entity_id
_entity_poly.type
_entity_poly.pdbx_seq_one_letter_code
_entity_poly.pdbx_strand_id
1 'polypeptide(L)'
;MAIAPGLTAAALIAAKRMALGGRLWRASAVLEQAWAKEPHPDIARAYAALKADEAPRSRSWRLSGLTAQAPDHPESRILSASIALGAGDAQSAREALRPLTANLAPARVCALMAEIERMAGDEAQARTWLQRSLTAPHDALWGCQACARQFQSWNATCPNCHAFDALTWQAGVAAKIAKDTAEPAHDHLTSDFSTVLYREAVKPD
;
A
#
# COMPACT_ATOMS: atom_id res chain seq x y z
N MET A 1 -18.55 -8.88 9.27
CA MET A 1 -18.51 -8.13 10.54
C MET A 1 -17.41 -7.09 10.36
N ALA A 2 -17.78 -5.86 9.97
CA ALA A 2 -16.81 -4.81 9.68
C ALA A 2 -16.11 -4.39 10.98
N ILE A 3 -14.78 -4.39 10.97
CA ILE A 3 -13.96 -3.92 12.09
C ILE A 3 -14.16 -2.40 12.21
N ALA A 4 -14.15 -1.88 13.43
CA ALA A 4 -14.16 -0.44 13.65
C ALA A 4 -12.99 0.21 12.87
N PRO A 5 -13.22 1.27 12.10
CA PRO A 5 -12.20 1.95 11.28
C PRO A 5 -10.97 2.48 12.06
N GLY A 6 -10.99 2.36 13.39
CA GLY A 6 -9.92 2.80 14.29
C GLY A 6 -8.79 1.81 14.58
N LEU A 7 -8.84 0.52 14.24
CA LEU A 7 -7.75 -0.41 14.67
C LEU A 7 -6.40 -0.04 14.04
N THR A 8 -6.37 0.14 12.72
CA THR A 8 -5.17 0.56 11.98
C THR A 8 -4.70 1.95 12.43
N ALA A 9 -5.62 2.91 12.48
CA ALA A 9 -5.32 4.28 12.90
C ALA A 9 -4.77 4.36 14.32
N ALA A 10 -5.40 3.66 15.27
CA ALA A 10 -4.95 3.59 16.66
C ALA A 10 -3.56 2.95 16.77
N ALA A 11 -3.30 1.87 16.04
CA ALA A 11 -1.99 1.24 16.00
C ALA A 11 -0.91 2.19 15.48
N LEU A 12 -1.19 2.93 14.40
CA LEU A 12 -0.28 3.92 13.82
C LEU A 12 0.03 5.06 14.81
N ILE A 13 -0.99 5.62 15.46
CA ILE A 13 -0.81 6.69 16.47
C ILE A 13 0.00 6.16 17.66
N ALA A 14 -0.35 4.97 18.17
CA ALA A 14 0.33 4.36 19.31
C ALA A 14 1.80 4.09 18.98
N ALA A 15 2.09 3.48 17.83
CA ALA A 15 3.45 3.21 17.37
C ALA A 15 4.26 4.50 17.21
N LYS A 16 3.69 5.53 16.58
CA LYS A 16 4.34 6.85 16.44
C LYS A 16 4.68 7.46 17.81
N ARG A 17 3.75 7.44 18.76
CA ARG A 17 3.98 7.96 20.12
C ARG A 17 5.05 7.15 20.87
N MET A 18 5.07 5.83 20.69
CA MET A 18 6.09 4.97 21.30
C MET A 18 7.48 5.22 20.70
N ALA A 19 7.57 5.39 19.38
CA ALA A 19 8.81 5.70 18.67
C ALA A 19 9.39 7.05 19.10
N LEU A 20 8.56 8.10 19.17
CA LEU A 20 8.96 9.41 19.70
C LEU A 20 9.47 9.36 21.14
N GLY A 21 8.96 8.40 21.94
CA GLY A 21 9.45 8.13 23.29
C GLY A 21 10.66 7.18 23.37
N GLY A 22 11.34 6.89 22.25
CA GLY A 22 12.50 6.00 22.18
C GLY A 22 12.20 4.50 22.36
N ARG A 23 10.93 4.10 22.43
CA ARG A 23 10.50 2.72 22.68
C ARG A 23 10.23 1.97 21.36
N LEU A 24 11.24 1.90 20.50
CA LEU A 24 11.13 1.30 19.15
C LEU A 24 10.64 -0.15 19.16
N TRP A 25 11.06 -0.95 20.15
CA TRP A 25 10.61 -2.34 20.28
C TRP A 25 9.11 -2.44 20.55
N ARG A 26 8.56 -1.54 21.39
CA ARG A 26 7.11 -1.51 21.66
C ARG A 26 6.34 -1.00 20.45
N ALA A 27 6.87 -0.01 19.74
CA ALA A 27 6.29 0.48 18.50
C ALA A 27 6.21 -0.65 17.44
N SER A 28 7.28 -1.42 17.30
CA SER A 28 7.35 -2.57 16.39
C SER A 28 6.29 -3.62 16.77
N ALA A 29 6.23 -4.00 18.05
CA ALA A 29 5.28 -5.01 18.53
C ALA A 29 3.81 -4.61 18.30
N VAL A 30 3.46 -3.32 18.47
CA VAL A 30 2.10 -2.83 18.21
C VAL A 30 1.75 -2.93 16.72
N LEU A 31 2.68 -2.59 15.83
CA LEU A 31 2.46 -2.67 14.38
C LEU A 31 2.37 -4.12 13.90
N GLU A 32 3.20 -5.02 14.44
CA GLU A 32 3.13 -6.46 14.15
C GLU A 32 1.78 -7.04 14.59
N GLN A 33 1.33 -6.73 15.81
CA GLN A 33 0.02 -7.17 16.30
C GLN A 33 -1.15 -6.63 15.46
N ALA A 34 -1.04 -5.39 14.97
CA ALA A 34 -2.05 -4.81 14.09
C ALA A 34 -2.04 -5.51 12.73
N TRP A 35 -0.86 -5.76 12.17
CA TRP A 35 -0.69 -6.48 10.91
C TRP A 35 -1.24 -7.90 10.97
N ALA A 36 -0.95 -8.66 12.04
CA ALA A 36 -1.48 -10.02 12.21
C ALA A 36 -3.02 -10.08 12.21
N LYS A 37 -3.69 -9.00 12.61
CA LYS A 37 -5.16 -8.90 12.62
C LYS A 37 -5.72 -8.43 11.28
N GLU A 38 -5.14 -7.36 10.74
CA GLU A 38 -5.58 -6.72 9.51
C GLU A 38 -4.37 -6.09 8.80
N PRO A 39 -3.71 -6.82 7.88
CA PRO A 39 -2.58 -6.28 7.13
C PRO A 39 -2.96 -5.05 6.32
N HIS A 40 -2.20 -3.96 6.47
CA HIS A 40 -2.53 -2.68 5.87
C HIS A 40 -1.27 -1.95 5.38
N PRO A 41 -1.27 -1.30 4.20
CA PRO A 41 -0.08 -0.65 3.64
C PRO A 41 0.54 0.39 4.57
N ASP A 42 -0.29 1.22 5.23
CA ASP A 42 0.22 2.21 6.20
C ASP A 42 0.97 1.58 7.38
N ILE A 43 0.58 0.37 7.84
CA ILE A 43 1.29 -0.34 8.92
C ILE A 43 2.68 -0.74 8.45
N ALA A 44 2.79 -1.33 7.26
CA ALA A 44 4.07 -1.73 6.69
C ALA A 44 4.98 -0.52 6.41
N ARG A 45 4.45 0.60 5.91
CA ARG A 45 5.23 1.84 5.77
C ARG A 45 5.72 2.35 7.13
N ALA A 46 4.85 2.40 8.13
CA ALA A 46 5.23 2.82 9.49
C ALA A 46 6.29 1.88 10.08
N TYR A 47 6.15 0.58 9.87
CA TYR A 47 7.08 -0.45 10.35
C TYR A 47 8.45 -0.35 9.67
N ALA A 48 8.49 -0.04 8.37
CA ALA A 48 9.73 0.26 7.66
C ALA A 48 10.39 1.53 8.24
N ALA A 49 9.61 2.60 8.44
CA ALA A 49 10.10 3.89 8.93
C ALA A 49 10.63 3.88 10.38
N LEU A 50 10.27 2.88 11.21
CA LEU A 50 10.80 2.76 12.58
C LEU A 50 12.34 2.64 12.64
N LYS A 51 12.97 2.16 11.57
CA LYS A 51 14.42 2.00 11.44
C LYS A 51 14.87 2.50 10.06
N ALA A 52 14.79 3.81 9.85
CA ALA A 52 15.16 4.42 8.57
C ALA A 52 16.63 4.17 8.19
N ASP A 53 17.55 4.18 9.18
CA ASP A 53 19.00 4.08 8.96
C ASP A 53 19.53 2.65 8.76
N GLU A 54 18.67 1.63 8.73
CA GLU A 54 19.12 0.25 8.53
C GLU A 54 19.40 -0.06 7.05
N ALA A 55 20.35 -0.96 6.79
CA ALA A 55 20.69 -1.39 5.44
C ALA A 55 19.47 -2.01 4.72
N PRO A 56 19.30 -1.78 3.40
CA PRO A 56 18.13 -2.24 2.65
C PRO A 56 17.83 -3.74 2.82
N ARG A 57 18.86 -4.58 2.83
CA ARG A 57 18.73 -6.03 3.05
C ARG A 57 18.15 -6.39 4.43
N SER A 58 18.54 -5.66 5.47
CA SER A 58 18.01 -5.84 6.83
C SER A 58 16.56 -5.42 6.90
N ARG A 59 16.19 -4.33 6.21
CA ARG A 59 14.81 -3.86 6.08
C ARG A 59 13.92 -4.87 5.38
N SER A 60 14.38 -5.40 4.25
CA SER A 60 13.68 -6.45 3.51
C SER A 60 13.45 -7.68 4.38
N TRP A 61 14.48 -8.15 5.10
CA TRP A 61 14.34 -9.30 6.02
C TRP A 61 13.29 -9.06 7.12
N ARG A 62 13.29 -7.86 7.69
CA ARG A 62 12.31 -7.45 8.72
C ARG A 62 10.88 -7.42 8.15
N LEU A 63 10.71 -6.85 6.96
CA LEU A 63 9.41 -6.80 6.28
C LEU A 63 8.94 -8.20 5.84
N SER A 64 9.84 -9.11 5.47
CA SER A 64 9.50 -10.52 5.24
C SER A 64 8.98 -11.21 6.50
N GLY A 65 9.52 -10.86 7.68
CA GLY A 65 8.99 -11.30 8.96
C GLY A 65 7.56 -10.79 9.22
N LEU A 66 7.23 -9.59 8.74
CA LEU A 66 5.89 -9.02 8.82
C LEU A 66 4.91 -9.78 7.88
N THR A 67 5.29 -10.00 6.62
CA THR A 67 4.42 -10.70 5.65
C THR A 67 4.14 -12.15 6.05
N ALA A 68 5.07 -12.81 6.74
CA ALA A 68 4.91 -14.17 7.25
C ALA A 68 3.79 -14.33 8.29
N GLN A 69 3.34 -13.25 8.94
CA GLN A 69 2.25 -13.31 9.93
C GLN A 69 0.87 -13.51 9.29
N ALA A 70 0.71 -13.13 8.01
CA ALA A 70 -0.54 -13.24 7.28
C ALA A 70 -0.27 -13.52 5.79
N PRO A 71 0.35 -14.66 5.42
CA PRO A 71 0.94 -14.89 4.10
C PRO A 71 -0.09 -14.91 2.96
N ASP A 72 -1.33 -15.30 3.26
CA ASP A 72 -2.40 -15.38 2.26
C ASP A 72 -3.10 -14.05 2.02
N HIS A 73 -2.90 -13.06 2.88
CA HIS A 73 -3.55 -11.76 2.74
C HIS A 73 -3.02 -11.00 1.52
N PRO A 74 -3.90 -10.32 0.73
CA PRO A 74 -3.48 -9.58 -0.45
C PRO A 74 -2.34 -8.58 -0.18
N GLU A 75 -2.41 -7.79 0.89
CA GLU A 75 -1.34 -6.84 1.24
C GLU A 75 -0.01 -7.52 1.56
N SER A 76 -0.02 -8.69 2.21
CA SER A 76 1.21 -9.46 2.47
C SER A 76 1.84 -9.98 1.17
N ARG A 77 1.02 -10.40 0.21
CA ARG A 77 1.47 -10.84 -1.11
C ARG A 77 2.05 -9.68 -1.92
N ILE A 78 1.39 -8.53 -1.90
CA ILE A 78 1.88 -7.30 -2.56
C ILE A 78 3.21 -6.85 -1.93
N LEU A 79 3.30 -6.79 -0.60
CA LEU A 79 4.55 -6.44 0.08
C LEU A 79 5.66 -7.46 -0.21
N SER A 80 5.36 -8.76 -0.22
CA SER A 80 6.34 -9.80 -0.57
C SER A 80 6.86 -9.65 -2.00
N ALA A 81 5.98 -9.31 -2.94
CA ALA A 81 6.37 -9.03 -4.32
C ALA A 81 7.27 -7.79 -4.43
N SER A 82 6.95 -6.72 -3.69
CA SER A 82 7.81 -5.54 -3.63
C SER A 82 9.19 -5.87 -3.06
N ILE A 83 9.27 -6.69 -1.99
CA ILE A 83 10.54 -7.15 -1.41
C ILE A 83 11.38 -7.93 -2.44
N ALA A 84 10.75 -8.84 -3.18
CA ALA A 84 11.42 -9.61 -4.22
C ALA A 84 11.90 -8.73 -5.39
N LEU A 85 11.09 -7.76 -5.83
CA LEU A 85 11.50 -6.75 -6.81
C LEU A 85 12.71 -5.94 -6.34
N GLY A 86 12.72 -5.46 -5.09
CA GLY A 86 13.86 -4.74 -4.51
C GLY A 86 15.14 -5.59 -4.43
N ALA A 87 15.00 -6.92 -4.40
CA ALA A 87 16.11 -7.87 -4.45
C ALA A 87 16.51 -8.28 -5.88
N GLY A 88 15.81 -7.79 -6.91
CA GLY A 88 16.05 -8.19 -8.31
C GLY A 88 15.53 -9.60 -8.66
N ASP A 89 14.67 -10.18 -7.83
CA ASP A 89 14.11 -11.52 -8.03
C ASP A 89 12.71 -11.45 -8.65
N ALA A 90 12.67 -11.33 -9.98
CA ALA A 90 11.42 -11.28 -10.75
C ALA A 90 10.57 -12.56 -10.58
N GLN A 91 11.20 -13.73 -10.40
CA GLN A 91 10.47 -15.00 -10.29
C GLN A 91 9.69 -15.06 -8.98
N SER A 92 10.34 -14.80 -7.85
CA SER A 92 9.68 -14.76 -6.55
C SER A 92 8.60 -13.67 -6.50
N ALA A 93 8.85 -12.52 -7.13
CA ALA A 93 7.85 -11.44 -7.20
C ALA A 93 6.60 -11.87 -7.98
N ARG A 94 6.76 -12.56 -9.12
CA ARG A 94 5.66 -13.10 -9.93
C ARG A 94 4.85 -14.13 -9.15
N GLU A 95 5.52 -15.03 -8.45
CA GLU A 95 4.87 -16.08 -7.67
C GLU A 95 4.05 -15.51 -6.50
N ALA A 96 4.55 -14.47 -5.83
CA ALA A 96 3.85 -13.79 -4.76
C ALA A 96 2.52 -13.17 -5.24
N LEU A 97 2.50 -12.55 -6.42
CA LEU A 97 1.30 -11.91 -6.99
C LEU A 97 0.36 -12.84 -7.74
N ARG A 98 0.81 -14.04 -8.15
CA ARG A 98 0.02 -14.98 -8.95
C ARG A 98 -1.42 -15.16 -8.43
N PRO A 99 -1.69 -15.35 -7.13
CA PRO A 99 -3.06 -15.49 -6.63
C PRO A 99 -3.93 -14.24 -6.79
N LEU A 100 -3.33 -13.06 -6.81
CA LEU A 100 -4.04 -11.78 -6.99
C LEU A 100 -4.34 -11.46 -8.46
N THR A 101 -3.63 -12.11 -9.38
CA THR A 101 -3.84 -11.96 -10.83
C THR A 101 -4.94 -12.85 -11.40
N ALA A 102 -5.41 -13.85 -10.64
CA ALA A 102 -6.43 -14.80 -11.08
C ALA A 102 -7.82 -14.17 -11.28
N ASN A 103 -8.12 -13.12 -10.53
CA ASN A 103 -9.36 -12.33 -10.65
C ASN A 103 -9.05 -10.96 -11.29
N LEU A 104 -10.03 -10.06 -11.30
CA LEU A 104 -9.81 -8.67 -11.71
C LEU A 104 -8.83 -8.00 -10.74
N ALA A 105 -7.55 -7.98 -11.13
CA ALA A 105 -6.46 -7.44 -10.34
C ALA A 105 -6.60 -5.90 -10.18
N PRO A 106 -6.40 -5.36 -8.97
CA PRO A 106 -6.31 -3.92 -8.76
C PRO A 106 -5.19 -3.26 -9.59
N ALA A 107 -5.34 -1.96 -9.84
CA ALA A 107 -4.40 -1.19 -10.65
C ALA A 107 -2.93 -1.32 -10.16
N ARG A 108 -2.66 -1.25 -8.85
CA ARG A 108 -1.31 -1.50 -8.27
C ARG A 108 -0.78 -2.89 -8.55
N VAL A 109 -1.61 -3.93 -8.53
CA VAL A 109 -1.16 -5.30 -8.83
C VAL A 109 -0.76 -5.39 -10.30
N CYS A 110 -1.55 -4.80 -11.21
CA CYS A 110 -1.19 -4.72 -12.63
C CYS A 110 0.10 -3.92 -12.85
N ALA A 111 0.29 -2.79 -12.15
CA ALA A 111 1.52 -1.99 -12.24
C ALA A 111 2.76 -2.75 -11.75
N LEU A 112 2.65 -3.47 -10.63
CA LEU A 112 3.73 -4.33 -10.12
C LEU A 112 4.05 -5.48 -11.06
N MET A 113 3.03 -6.14 -11.63
CA MET A 113 3.25 -7.14 -12.67
C MET A 113 3.99 -6.57 -13.88
N ALA A 114 3.65 -5.35 -14.32
CA ALA A 114 4.38 -4.70 -15.41
C ALA A 114 5.86 -4.40 -15.07
N GLU A 115 6.18 -4.11 -13.81
CA GLU A 115 7.55 -3.93 -13.35
C GLU A 115 8.31 -5.26 -13.29
N ILE A 116 7.65 -6.33 -12.81
CA ILE A 116 8.21 -7.70 -12.79
C ILE A 116 8.57 -8.16 -14.19
N GLU A 117 7.68 -7.98 -15.17
CA GLU A 117 7.92 -8.45 -16.54
C GLU A 117 9.01 -7.62 -17.24
N ARG A 118 9.11 -6.31 -16.96
CA ARG A 118 10.24 -5.49 -17.41
C ARG A 118 11.57 -5.98 -16.84
N MET A 119 11.61 -6.31 -15.55
CA MET A 119 12.81 -6.88 -14.92
C MET A 119 13.21 -8.23 -15.52
N ALA A 120 12.22 -9.03 -15.94
CA ALA A 120 12.44 -10.30 -16.64
C ALA A 120 12.82 -10.13 -18.13
N GLY A 121 12.77 -8.90 -18.66
CA GLY A 121 13.09 -8.60 -20.07
C GLY A 121 11.92 -8.75 -21.05
N ASP A 122 10.68 -8.97 -20.57
CA ASP A 122 9.48 -9.09 -21.40
C ASP A 122 8.69 -7.77 -21.43
N GLU A 123 9.14 -6.86 -22.29
CA GLU A 123 8.53 -5.55 -22.50
C GLU A 123 7.10 -5.66 -23.09
N ALA A 124 6.81 -6.70 -23.87
CA ALA A 124 5.50 -6.90 -24.46
C ALA A 124 4.47 -7.25 -23.38
N GLN A 125 4.81 -8.21 -22.52
CA GLN A 125 3.94 -8.61 -21.41
C GLN A 125 3.78 -7.47 -20.38
N ALA A 126 4.83 -6.68 -20.15
CA ALA A 126 4.75 -5.49 -19.30
C ALA A 126 3.73 -4.47 -19.81
N ARG A 127 3.73 -4.18 -21.12
CA ARG A 127 2.74 -3.28 -21.75
C ARG A 127 1.32 -3.82 -21.62
N THR A 128 1.12 -5.12 -21.79
CA THR A 128 -0.19 -5.75 -21.58
C THR A 128 -0.70 -5.53 -20.15
N TRP A 129 0.17 -5.66 -19.14
CA TRP A 129 -0.20 -5.39 -17.76
C TRP A 129 -0.54 -3.92 -17.50
N LEU A 130 0.22 -2.99 -18.09
CA LEU A 130 -0.11 -1.56 -18.02
C LEU A 130 -1.45 -1.25 -18.68
N GLN A 131 -1.74 -1.83 -19.85
CA GLN A 131 -3.05 -1.67 -20.50
C GLN A 131 -4.19 -2.19 -19.62
N ARG A 132 -4.00 -3.35 -18.96
CA ARG A 132 -4.97 -3.89 -17.98
C ARG A 132 -5.18 -2.95 -16.79
N SER A 133 -4.15 -2.23 -16.35
CA SER A 133 -4.28 -1.29 -15.23
C SER A 133 -5.23 -0.12 -15.51
N LEU A 134 -5.40 0.27 -16.78
CA LEU A 134 -6.27 1.39 -17.18
C LEU A 134 -7.77 1.13 -16.93
N THR A 135 -8.18 -0.13 -16.92
CA THR A 135 -9.56 -0.55 -16.68
C THR A 135 -9.73 -1.30 -15.36
N ALA A 136 -8.65 -1.44 -14.59
CA ALA A 136 -8.65 -2.12 -13.31
C ALA A 136 -9.38 -1.31 -12.22
N PRO A 137 -9.90 -1.98 -11.17
CA PRO A 137 -10.30 -1.30 -9.95
C PRO A 137 -9.13 -0.52 -9.38
N HIS A 138 -9.41 0.70 -8.93
CA HIS A 138 -8.43 1.48 -8.18
C HIS A 138 -8.05 0.74 -6.90
N ASP A 139 -6.89 1.07 -6.37
CA ASP A 139 -6.50 0.59 -5.05
C ASP A 139 -7.44 1.10 -3.97
N ALA A 140 -7.47 0.36 -2.87
CA ALA A 140 -8.16 0.83 -1.69
C ALA A 140 -7.51 2.12 -1.18
N LEU A 141 -8.34 3.06 -0.75
CA LEU A 141 -7.94 4.38 -0.27
C LEU A 141 -8.74 4.73 1.00
N TRP A 142 -8.26 5.73 1.74
CA TRP A 142 -8.99 6.27 2.87
C TRP A 142 -10.14 7.14 2.38
N GLY A 143 -11.38 6.65 2.43
CA GLY A 143 -12.59 7.38 2.07
C GLY A 143 -13.28 7.99 3.30
N CYS A 144 -13.64 9.27 3.22
CA CYS A 144 -14.46 9.94 4.23
C CYS A 144 -15.92 9.53 4.09
N GLN A 145 -16.51 8.95 5.13
CA GLN A 145 -17.93 8.56 5.13
C GLN A 145 -18.89 9.77 5.12
N ALA A 146 -18.44 10.94 5.57
CA ALA A 146 -19.27 12.15 5.60
C ALA A 146 -19.33 12.89 4.26
N CYS A 147 -18.23 12.95 3.51
CA CYS A 147 -18.14 13.74 2.28
C CYS A 147 -17.64 12.97 1.05
N ALA A 148 -17.45 11.64 1.16
CA ALA A 148 -16.97 10.73 0.10
C ALA A 148 -15.59 11.07 -0.51
N ARG A 149 -14.85 12.03 0.04
CA ARG A 149 -13.50 12.37 -0.45
C ARG A 149 -12.51 11.27 -0.05
N GLN A 150 -11.62 10.93 -0.98
CA GLN A 150 -10.57 9.92 -0.80
C GLN A 150 -9.22 10.56 -0.49
N PHE A 151 -8.40 9.87 0.29
CA PHE A 151 -7.08 10.30 0.76
C PHE A 151 -6.08 9.13 0.74
N GLN A 152 -4.79 9.45 0.58
CA GLN A 152 -3.70 8.47 0.61
C GLN A 152 -3.24 8.10 2.03
N SER A 153 -3.55 8.95 3.01
CA SER A 153 -3.15 8.77 4.41
C SER A 153 -4.31 9.03 5.35
N TRP A 154 -4.35 8.26 6.43
CA TRP A 154 -5.35 8.45 7.47
C TRP A 154 -5.09 9.74 8.28
N ASN A 155 -6.16 10.41 8.67
CA ASN A 155 -6.18 11.56 9.57
C ASN A 155 -7.35 11.43 10.56
N ALA A 156 -7.18 11.95 11.79
CA ALA A 156 -8.23 11.91 12.82
C ALA A 156 -9.47 12.73 12.41
N THR A 157 -9.26 13.76 11.59
CA THR A 157 -10.31 14.59 11.01
C THR A 157 -10.15 14.63 9.50
N CYS A 158 -11.26 14.59 8.77
CA CYS A 158 -11.24 14.74 7.31
C CYS A 158 -10.63 16.10 6.92
N PRO A 159 -9.57 16.15 6.10
CA PRO A 159 -8.99 17.43 5.65
C PRO A 159 -9.95 18.31 4.85
N ASN A 160 -11.02 17.75 4.29
CA ASN A 160 -11.98 18.48 3.46
C ASN A 160 -13.20 19.00 4.25
N CYS A 161 -13.84 18.14 5.05
CA CYS A 161 -15.08 18.51 5.76
C CYS A 161 -14.92 18.56 7.29
N HIS A 162 -13.73 18.31 7.81
CA HIS A 162 -13.40 18.32 9.24
C HIS A 162 -14.18 17.32 10.11
N ALA A 163 -14.94 16.40 9.51
CA ALA A 163 -15.59 15.31 10.23
C ALA A 163 -14.56 14.46 10.98
N PHE A 164 -14.77 14.28 12.29
CA PHE A 164 -13.92 13.46 13.16
C PHE A 164 -14.22 11.97 12.97
N ASP A 165 -13.17 11.14 12.99
CA ASP A 165 -13.23 9.67 12.88
C ASP A 165 -14.06 9.14 11.68
N ALA A 166 -14.07 9.92 10.60
CA ALA A 166 -14.89 9.62 9.42
C ALA A 166 -14.12 8.90 8.30
N LEU A 167 -12.80 8.74 8.42
CA LEU A 167 -11.96 8.12 7.39
C LEU A 167 -11.92 6.60 7.55
N THR A 168 -12.32 5.89 6.51
CA THR A 168 -12.41 4.43 6.48
C THR A 168 -11.67 3.88 5.28
N TRP A 169 -11.02 2.72 5.42
CA TRP A 169 -10.34 2.07 4.30
C TRP A 169 -11.40 1.45 3.38
N GLN A 170 -11.48 1.93 2.15
CA GLN A 170 -12.51 1.53 1.20
C GLN A 170 -11.85 0.99 -0.06
N ALA A 171 -12.32 -0.16 -0.54
CA ALA A 171 -11.88 -0.69 -1.84
C ALA A 171 -12.12 0.34 -2.95
N GLY A 172 -11.14 0.50 -3.84
CA GLY A 172 -11.30 1.38 -4.98
C GLY A 172 -12.37 0.84 -5.92
N VAL A 173 -13.25 1.73 -6.38
CA VAL A 173 -14.21 1.41 -7.45
C VAL A 173 -13.47 1.35 -8.78
N ALA A 174 -13.98 0.56 -9.74
CA ALA A 174 -13.47 0.54 -11.11
C ALA A 174 -13.45 1.95 -11.72
N ALA A 175 -12.33 2.30 -12.36
CA ALA A 175 -12.20 3.55 -13.08
C ALA A 175 -13.29 3.64 -14.14
N LYS A 176 -14.26 4.54 -13.95
CA LYS A 176 -15.04 5.05 -15.08
C LYS A 176 -14.13 6.07 -15.76
N ILE A 177 -13.79 5.85 -17.02
CA ILE A 177 -13.11 6.88 -17.82
C ILE A 177 -14.07 8.06 -17.91
N ALA A 178 -13.88 9.06 -17.04
CA ALA A 178 -14.61 10.30 -17.10
C ALA A 178 -14.07 11.08 -18.30
N LYS A 179 -14.97 11.44 -19.22
CA LYS A 179 -14.70 12.53 -20.18
C LYS A 179 -14.75 13.82 -19.38
N ASP A 180 -13.60 14.33 -18.94
CA ASP A 180 -13.54 15.63 -18.29
C ASP A 180 -13.66 16.75 -19.33
N THR A 181 -14.79 17.46 -19.27
CA THR A 181 -14.85 18.89 -19.56
C THR A 181 -15.07 19.61 -18.25
N ALA A 182 -14.00 20.07 -17.59
CA ALA A 182 -14.05 21.11 -16.57
C ALA A 182 -12.67 21.77 -16.39
N GLU A 183 -12.69 23.11 -16.31
CA GLU A 183 -11.58 24.08 -16.17
C GLU A 183 -10.75 23.92 -14.87
N PRO A 184 -9.50 24.41 -14.82
CA PRO A 184 -8.52 23.96 -13.83
C PRO A 184 -8.60 24.77 -12.53
N ALA A 185 -8.85 24.08 -11.42
CA ALA A 185 -8.52 24.59 -10.09
C ALA A 185 -7.11 24.11 -9.70
N HIS A 186 -6.23 25.08 -9.41
CA HIS A 186 -4.79 24.97 -9.14
C HIS A 186 -4.28 23.60 -8.68
N ASP A 187 -3.50 23.02 -9.59
CA ASP A 187 -2.96 21.67 -9.61
C ASP A 187 -1.57 21.61 -8.96
N HIS A 188 -1.47 20.92 -7.82
CA HIS A 188 -0.20 20.40 -7.26
C HIS A 188 -0.33 18.94 -6.80
N LEU A 189 -1.26 18.16 -7.36
CA LEU A 189 -1.40 16.74 -7.04
C LEU A 189 -1.00 15.92 -8.26
N THR A 190 0.31 15.91 -8.53
CA THR A 190 0.94 15.08 -9.56
C THR A 190 0.47 13.63 -9.40
N SER A 191 -0.34 13.19 -10.37
CA SER A 191 -0.44 11.87 -10.98
C SER A 191 0.43 10.73 -10.40
N ASP A 192 0.21 10.32 -9.15
CA ASP A 192 0.89 9.15 -8.57
C ASP A 192 0.00 8.39 -7.57
N PHE A 193 -1.28 8.22 -7.92
CA PHE A 193 -2.28 7.66 -7.00
C PHE A 193 -2.21 6.13 -6.82
N SER A 194 -1.44 5.37 -7.61
CA SER A 194 -1.41 3.89 -7.52
C SER A 194 -0.03 3.25 -7.38
N THR A 195 1.06 3.94 -7.73
CA THR A 195 2.34 3.26 -8.00
C THR A 195 3.23 3.03 -6.77
N VAL A 196 3.00 3.69 -5.62
CA VAL A 196 4.10 3.87 -4.63
C VAL A 196 3.71 3.52 -3.18
N LEU A 197 2.74 2.62 -2.93
CA LEU A 197 2.43 2.25 -1.52
C LEU A 197 3.59 1.53 -0.81
N TYR A 198 4.43 0.79 -1.52
CA TYR A 198 5.58 0.07 -0.95
C TYR A 198 6.95 0.47 -1.51
N ARG A 199 6.99 1.27 -2.60
CA ARG A 199 8.26 1.62 -3.25
C ARG A 199 9.21 2.37 -2.31
N GLU A 200 8.70 3.24 -1.44
CA GLU A 200 9.51 3.91 -0.41
C GLU A 200 9.95 2.96 0.71
N ALA A 201 9.10 1.99 1.07
CA ALA A 201 9.41 1.02 2.12
C ALA A 201 10.49 0.00 1.69
N VAL A 202 10.63 -0.24 0.38
CA VAL A 202 11.45 -1.33 -0.17
C VAL A 202 12.57 -0.83 -1.10
N LYS A 203 12.71 0.48 -1.30
CA LYS A 203 13.68 1.08 -2.22
C LYS A 203 15.10 0.53 -1.98
N PRO A 204 15.78 -0.09 -2.97
CA PRO A 204 17.23 -0.24 -2.94
C PRO A 204 17.87 1.15 -3.16
N ASP A 205 19.01 1.40 -2.50
CA ASP A 205 19.69 2.71 -2.50
C ASP A 205 19.86 3.33 -3.91
#